data_AF-A0A950MTS8-F1
#
_entry.id   AF-A0A950MTS8-F1
#
_cell.length_a   1.000
_cell.length_b   1.000
_cell.length_c   1.000
_cell.angle_alpha   90.00
_cell.angle_beta   90.00
_cell.angle_gamma   90.00
#
_symmetry.space_group_name_H-M   'P 1'
#
loop_
_entity.id
_entity.type
_entity.pdbx_description
1 polymer ?
#
loop_
_entity_poly.entity_id
_entity_poly.type
_entity_poly.pdbx_seq_one_letter_code
_entity_poly.pdbx_strand_id
1 'polypeptide(L)'
;MDDRVKDQSDETDEWLDALDSVEAFEGIGKVDDILDAVVSSARRKGAKLPFAANTAYVNTIPLEAQPPHPGDRKLEQQIRHYVRWNAAAMVVKANKESSELGGHIASFQSAATLYDTGFMHFWHACDETHGGDLVYFQGHSSP
;
A
#
# COMPACT_ATOMS: atom_id res chain seq x y z
N MET A 1 43.96 22.41 -2.51
CA MET A 1 43.56 22.18 -1.12
C MET A 1 42.18 22.79 -1.01
N ASP A 2 41.15 21.97 -1.23
CA ASP A 2 39.77 22.40 -1.30
C ASP A 2 39.07 21.92 -0.03
N ASP A 3 39.10 22.76 1.00
CA ASP A 3 38.52 22.50 2.33
C ASP A 3 36.98 22.58 2.37
N ARG A 4 36.31 22.81 1.23
CA ARG A 4 34.85 23.04 1.21
C ARG A 4 33.98 21.78 1.17
N VAL A 5 34.58 20.59 1.06
CA VAL A 5 33.83 19.34 0.91
C VAL A 5 33.66 18.59 2.25
N LYS A 6 34.42 18.94 3.31
CA LYS A 6 34.32 18.27 4.62
C LYS A 6 33.25 18.85 5.56
N ASP A 7 32.94 20.13 5.44
CA ASP A 7 32.07 20.86 6.39
C ASP A 7 30.56 20.55 6.23
N GLN A 8 30.14 20.00 5.09
CA GLN A 8 28.72 19.69 4.84
C GLN A 8 28.25 18.34 5.40
N SER A 9 29.17 17.42 5.70
CA SER A 9 28.84 16.14 6.34
C SER A 9 28.47 16.37 7.80
N ASP A 10 29.33 17.08 8.53
CA ASP A 10 29.21 17.21 9.98
C ASP A 10 27.91 17.92 10.41
N GLU A 11 27.53 19.04 9.77
CA GLU A 11 26.28 19.72 10.12
C GLU A 11 25.05 18.87 9.76
N THR A 12 24.99 18.29 8.56
CA THR A 12 23.83 17.47 8.16
C THR A 12 23.66 16.27 9.07
N ASP A 13 24.76 15.62 9.45
CA ASP A 13 24.77 14.48 10.36
C ASP A 13 24.33 14.92 11.77
N GLU A 14 24.75 16.09 12.27
CA GLU A 14 24.26 16.65 13.54
C GLU A 14 22.73 16.90 13.52
N TRP A 15 22.18 17.41 12.40
CA TRP A 15 20.73 17.60 12.25
C TRP A 15 19.97 16.28 12.20
N LEU A 16 20.54 15.24 11.57
CA LEU A 16 19.96 13.89 11.56
C LEU A 16 20.00 13.26 12.95
N ASP A 17 21.14 13.34 13.65
CA ASP A 17 21.30 12.86 15.03
C ASP A 17 20.33 13.56 15.99
N ALA A 18 20.08 14.85 15.78
CA ALA A 18 19.09 15.61 16.55
C ALA A 18 17.65 15.14 16.29
N LEU A 19 17.30 14.84 15.03
CA LEU A 19 16.00 14.28 14.67
C LEU A 19 15.80 12.89 15.29
N ASP A 20 16.79 12.02 15.19
CA ASP A 20 16.79 10.67 15.78
C ASP A 20 16.61 10.75 17.31
N SER A 21 17.28 11.71 17.94
CA SER A 21 17.13 11.96 19.38
C SER A 21 15.71 12.38 19.74
N VAL A 22 15.10 13.31 18.99
CA VAL A 22 13.70 13.72 19.22
C VAL A 22 12.75 12.55 19.03
N GLU A 23 12.94 11.74 17.98
CA GLU A 23 12.13 10.55 17.76
C GLU A 23 12.20 9.59 18.96
N ALA A 24 13.42 9.32 19.46
CA ALA A 24 13.64 8.39 20.56
C ALA A 24 13.02 8.85 21.90
N PHE A 25 12.98 10.16 22.18
CA PHE A 25 12.50 10.70 23.46
C PHE A 25 11.06 11.22 23.43
N GLU A 26 10.61 11.81 22.31
CA GLU A 26 9.30 12.47 22.18
C GLU A 26 8.37 11.79 21.15
N GLY A 27 8.91 10.91 20.30
CA GLY A 27 8.15 10.14 19.30
C GLY A 27 7.97 10.86 17.95
N ILE A 28 7.52 10.10 16.96
CA ILE A 28 7.44 10.55 15.55
C ILE A 28 6.54 11.77 15.32
N GLY A 29 5.44 11.90 16.08
CA GLY A 29 4.56 13.07 15.95
C GLY A 29 5.26 14.38 16.28
N LYS A 30 6.24 14.37 17.20
CA LYS A 30 7.04 15.55 17.50
C LYS A 30 8.01 15.88 16.37
N VAL A 31 8.58 14.86 15.75
CA VAL A 31 9.45 15.01 14.58
C VAL A 31 8.68 15.69 13.45
N ASP A 32 7.45 15.26 13.17
CA ASP A 32 6.57 15.88 12.17
C ASP A 32 6.33 17.37 12.47
N ASP A 33 5.98 17.73 13.72
CA ASP A 33 5.78 19.13 14.14
C ASP A 33 7.02 20.00 13.88
N ILE A 34 8.21 19.49 14.20
CA ILE A 34 9.49 20.20 14.02
C ILE A 34 9.79 20.36 12.53
N LEU A 35 9.67 19.29 11.75
CA LEU A 35 9.90 19.32 10.31
C LEU A 35 8.96 20.32 9.62
N ASP A 36 7.68 20.33 9.98
CA ASP A 36 6.70 21.28 9.47
C ASP A 36 7.07 22.73 9.80
N ALA A 37 7.53 23.00 11.03
CA ALA A 37 7.98 24.32 11.44
C ALA A 37 9.24 24.77 10.68
N VAL A 38 10.22 23.88 10.52
CA VAL A 38 11.48 24.14 9.78
C VAL A 38 11.18 24.39 8.30
N VAL A 39 10.40 23.52 7.66
CA VAL A 39 9.95 23.65 6.27
C VAL A 39 9.19 24.96 6.06
N SER A 40 8.26 25.29 6.95
CA SER A 40 7.50 26.54 6.88
C SER A 40 8.39 27.78 7.02
N SER A 41 9.38 27.74 7.90
CA SER A 41 10.37 28.81 8.09
C SER A 41 11.26 28.98 6.85
N ALA A 42 11.75 27.87 6.29
CA ALA A 42 12.58 27.86 5.09
C ALA A 42 11.82 28.44 3.88
N ARG A 43 10.54 28.06 3.68
CA ARG A 43 9.68 28.63 2.64
C ARG A 43 9.55 30.15 2.77
N ARG A 44 9.29 30.66 3.98
CA ARG A 44 9.20 32.12 4.23
C ARG A 44 10.50 32.86 3.93
N LYS A 45 11.65 32.20 4.08
CA LYS A 45 12.97 32.76 3.75
C LYS A 45 13.35 32.61 2.27
N GLY A 46 12.47 32.07 1.43
CA GLY A 46 12.69 31.92 -0.01
C GLY A 46 13.44 30.65 -0.41
N ALA A 47 13.60 29.67 0.50
CA ALA A 47 14.20 28.38 0.15
C ALA A 47 13.30 27.64 -0.87
N LYS A 48 13.92 27.14 -1.94
CA LYS A 48 13.24 26.31 -2.95
C LYS A 48 13.20 24.86 -2.47
N LEU A 49 12.24 24.55 -1.60
CA LEU A 49 12.05 23.17 -1.15
C LEU A 49 11.47 22.32 -2.29
N PRO A 50 12.03 21.14 -2.57
CA PRO A 50 11.41 20.20 -3.50
C PRO A 50 10.04 19.81 -2.94
N PHE A 51 9.01 19.89 -3.77
CA PHE A 51 7.70 19.34 -3.44
C PHE A 51 7.78 17.81 -3.51
N ALA A 52 7.70 17.15 -2.35
CA ALA A 52 7.56 15.70 -2.29
C ALA A 52 6.09 15.34 -2.51
N ALA A 53 5.72 15.09 -3.76
CA ALA A 53 4.38 14.60 -4.11
C ALA A 53 4.12 13.16 -3.62
N ASN A 54 5.19 12.45 -3.27
CA ASN A 54 5.17 11.02 -2.95
C ASN A 54 5.69 10.81 -1.53
N THR A 55 5.09 9.85 -0.83
CA THR A 55 5.61 9.29 0.40
C THR A 55 6.77 8.33 0.10
N ALA A 56 7.48 7.90 1.15
CA ALA A 56 8.47 6.84 1.02
C ALA A 56 7.86 5.57 0.42
N TYR A 57 8.68 4.79 -0.31
CA TYR A 57 8.27 3.53 -0.94
C TYR A 57 8.25 2.39 0.09
N VAL A 58 7.40 2.53 1.10
CA VAL A 58 7.17 1.61 2.22
C VAL A 58 5.68 1.51 2.51
N ASN A 59 5.28 0.57 3.36
CA ASN A 59 3.89 0.45 3.79
C ASN A 59 3.48 1.67 4.63
N THR A 60 2.34 2.28 4.30
CA THR A 60 1.80 3.41 5.07
C THR A 60 1.37 3.04 6.49
N ILE A 61 0.93 1.79 6.70
CA ILE A 61 0.57 1.26 8.04
C ILE A 61 1.74 0.41 8.53
N PRO A 62 2.42 0.82 9.62
CA PRO A 62 3.52 0.04 10.18
C PRO A 62 3.00 -1.17 10.98
N LEU A 63 3.88 -2.11 11.30
CA LEU A 63 3.52 -3.40 11.90
C LEU A 63 2.86 -3.25 13.27
N GLU A 64 3.35 -2.32 14.08
CA GLU A 64 2.85 -1.99 15.41
C GLU A 64 1.44 -1.35 15.40
N ALA A 65 1.06 -0.72 14.28
CA ALA A 65 -0.28 -0.18 14.06
C ALA A 65 -1.19 -1.15 13.30
N GLN A 66 -0.68 -2.32 12.89
CA GLN A 66 -1.44 -3.29 12.12
C GLN A 66 -2.44 -4.04 13.03
N PRO A 67 -3.74 -4.01 12.72
CA PRO A 67 -4.72 -4.76 13.49
C PRO A 67 -4.53 -6.28 13.32
N PRO A 68 -4.94 -7.08 14.32
CA PRO A 68 -4.95 -8.53 14.18
C PRO A 68 -5.87 -8.97 13.04
N HIS A 69 -5.53 -10.08 12.39
CA HIS A 69 -6.34 -10.62 11.31
C HIS A 69 -7.66 -11.17 11.85
N PRO A 70 -8.83 -10.83 11.27
CA PRO A 70 -10.12 -11.22 11.82
C PRO A 70 -10.51 -12.68 11.57
N GLY A 71 -9.98 -13.32 10.51
CA GLY A 71 -10.34 -14.69 10.10
C GLY A 71 -9.21 -15.71 10.16
N ASP A 72 -9.50 -16.94 9.73
CA ASP A 72 -8.55 -18.05 9.63
C ASP A 72 -7.80 -18.01 8.29
N ARG A 73 -6.57 -17.50 8.35
CA ARG A 73 -5.70 -17.33 7.17
C ARG A 73 -5.44 -18.65 6.42
N LYS A 74 -5.40 -19.79 7.11
CA LYS A 74 -5.11 -21.08 6.47
C LYS A 74 -6.32 -21.55 5.69
N LEU A 75 -7.52 -21.42 6.25
CA LEU A 75 -8.77 -21.76 5.58
C LEU A 75 -9.00 -20.83 4.37
N GLU A 76 -8.85 -19.52 4.56
CA GLU A 76 -8.98 -18.53 3.49
C GLU A 76 -7.98 -18.78 2.36
N GLN A 77 -6.73 -19.12 2.68
CA GLN A 77 -5.75 -19.50 1.67
C GLN A 77 -6.19 -20.73 0.86
N GLN A 78 -6.76 -21.75 1.51
CA GLN A 78 -7.27 -22.94 0.83
C GLN A 78 -8.43 -22.58 -0.11
N ILE A 79 -9.39 -21.79 0.36
CA ILE A 79 -10.52 -21.29 -0.45
C ILE A 79 -9.99 -20.54 -1.67
N ARG A 80 -9.08 -19.58 -1.46
CA ARG A 80 -8.46 -18.79 -2.52
C ARG A 80 -7.69 -19.63 -3.53
N HIS A 81 -7.06 -20.73 -3.13
CA HIS A 81 -6.42 -21.66 -4.07
C HIS A 81 -7.45 -22.33 -4.99
N TYR A 82 -8.60 -22.76 -4.45
CA TYR A 82 -9.67 -23.33 -5.28
C TYR A 82 -10.24 -22.30 -6.25
N VAL A 83 -10.46 -21.06 -5.80
CA VAL A 83 -10.93 -19.97 -6.67
C VAL A 83 -9.92 -19.70 -7.79
N ARG A 84 -8.62 -19.57 -7.47
CA ARG A 84 -7.54 -19.38 -8.47
C ARG A 84 -7.49 -20.52 -9.49
N TRP A 85 -7.66 -21.76 -9.06
CA TRP A 85 -7.67 -22.92 -9.94
C TRP A 85 -8.86 -22.89 -10.88
N ASN A 86 -10.07 -22.64 -10.35
CA ASN A 86 -11.29 -22.61 -11.14
C ASN A 86 -11.26 -21.48 -12.18
N ALA A 87 -10.79 -20.28 -11.81
CA ALA A 87 -10.60 -19.15 -12.73
C ALA A 87 -9.70 -19.53 -13.92
N ALA A 88 -8.52 -20.12 -13.64
CA ALA A 88 -7.62 -20.59 -14.69
C ALA A 88 -8.25 -21.70 -15.54
N ALA A 89 -8.95 -22.65 -14.91
CA ALA A 89 -9.63 -23.74 -15.60
C ALA A 89 -10.73 -23.26 -16.54
N MET A 90 -11.51 -22.23 -16.16
CA MET A 90 -12.52 -21.63 -17.04
C MET A 90 -11.89 -21.04 -18.30
N VAL A 91 -10.81 -20.27 -18.17
CA VAL A 91 -10.11 -19.67 -19.31
C VAL A 91 -9.48 -20.76 -20.19
N VAL A 92 -8.78 -21.73 -19.61
CA VAL A 92 -8.16 -22.83 -20.37
C VAL A 92 -9.21 -23.67 -21.08
N LYS A 93 -10.36 -23.93 -20.45
CA LYS A 93 -11.47 -24.66 -21.06
C LYS A 93 -12.05 -23.91 -22.26
N ALA A 94 -12.30 -22.61 -22.13
CA ALA A 94 -12.78 -21.79 -23.25
C ALA A 94 -11.78 -21.80 -24.42
N ASN A 95 -10.48 -21.66 -24.14
CA ASN A 95 -9.45 -21.68 -25.18
C ASN A 95 -9.23 -23.06 -25.84
N LYS A 96 -9.71 -24.16 -25.23
CA LYS A 96 -9.76 -25.47 -25.89
C LYS A 96 -10.87 -25.55 -26.94
N GLU A 97 -11.97 -24.83 -26.75
CA GLU A 97 -13.08 -24.79 -27.71
C GLU A 97 -12.75 -23.83 -28.86
N SER A 98 -12.20 -22.66 -28.56
CA SER A 98 -11.71 -21.71 -29.56
C SER A 98 -10.68 -20.76 -28.96
N SER A 99 -9.56 -20.58 -29.64
CA SER A 99 -8.50 -19.63 -29.25
C SER A 99 -8.93 -18.17 -29.34
N GLU A 100 -10.00 -17.88 -30.09
CA GLU A 100 -10.50 -16.51 -30.29
C GLU A 100 -11.35 -16.00 -29.13
N LEU A 101 -11.78 -16.89 -28.22
CA LEU A 101 -12.55 -16.51 -27.02
C LEU A 101 -11.68 -15.75 -26.00
N GLY A 102 -10.38 -16.04 -25.97
CA GLY A 102 -9.41 -15.35 -25.12
C GLY A 102 -9.62 -15.60 -23.62
N GLY A 103 -9.32 -14.59 -22.81
CA GLY A 103 -9.44 -14.60 -21.35
C GLY A 103 -8.11 -14.31 -20.62
N HIS A 104 -8.17 -13.53 -19.55
CA HIS A 104 -7.00 -13.12 -18.79
C HIS A 104 -6.84 -13.97 -17.53
N ILE A 105 -5.73 -14.71 -17.43
CA ILE A 105 -5.39 -15.45 -16.20
C ILE A 105 -4.61 -14.55 -15.25
N ALA A 106 -3.59 -13.85 -15.76
CA ALA A 106 -2.63 -13.11 -14.92
C ALA A 106 -3.28 -11.99 -14.10
N SER A 107 -4.28 -11.29 -14.65
CA SER A 107 -4.95 -10.17 -13.98
C SER A 107 -5.67 -10.61 -12.70
N PHE A 108 -6.47 -11.67 -12.77
CA PHE A 108 -7.10 -12.21 -11.56
C PHE A 108 -6.05 -12.76 -10.59
N GLN A 109 -5.02 -13.46 -11.08
CA GLN A 109 -3.99 -14.03 -10.19
C GLN A 109 -3.21 -12.97 -9.40
N SER A 110 -2.94 -11.78 -9.96
CA SER A 110 -2.27 -10.72 -9.19
C SER A 110 -3.18 -10.09 -8.14
N ALA A 111 -4.48 -10.02 -8.39
CA ALA A 111 -5.45 -9.36 -7.52
C ALA A 111 -6.25 -10.29 -6.60
N ALA A 112 -6.17 -11.61 -6.75
CA ALA A 112 -7.09 -12.53 -6.06
C ALA A 112 -7.03 -12.45 -4.53
N THR A 113 -5.89 -12.13 -3.93
CA THR A 113 -5.83 -11.91 -2.47
C THR A 113 -6.57 -10.64 -2.05
N LEU A 114 -6.51 -9.57 -2.86
CA LEU A 114 -7.25 -8.33 -2.60
C LEU A 114 -8.77 -8.59 -2.67
N TYR A 115 -9.23 -9.29 -3.70
CA TYR A 115 -10.64 -9.65 -3.84
C TYR A 115 -11.11 -10.57 -2.72
N ASP A 116 -10.33 -11.58 -2.37
CA ASP A 116 -10.65 -12.51 -1.28
C ASP A 116 -10.79 -11.80 0.06
N THR A 117 -9.87 -10.90 0.41
CA THR A 117 -10.01 -10.05 1.61
C THR A 117 -11.29 -9.22 1.56
N GLY A 118 -11.63 -8.64 0.41
CA GLY A 118 -12.87 -7.89 0.20
C GLY A 118 -14.11 -8.74 0.45
N PHE A 119 -14.20 -9.91 -0.16
CA PHE A 119 -15.33 -10.85 0.01
C PHE A 119 -15.48 -11.37 1.43
N MET A 120 -14.37 -11.65 2.12
CA MET A 120 -14.42 -12.28 3.45
C MET A 120 -14.72 -11.29 4.58
N HIS A 121 -14.33 -10.02 4.43
CA HIS A 121 -14.27 -9.11 5.58
C HIS A 121 -14.82 -7.71 5.35
N PHE A 122 -15.15 -7.31 4.12
CA PHE A 122 -15.54 -5.93 3.84
C PHE A 122 -16.86 -5.80 3.07
N TRP A 123 -17.07 -6.60 2.03
CA TRP A 123 -18.17 -6.36 1.10
C TRP A 123 -19.50 -6.94 1.59
N HIS A 124 -20.50 -6.08 1.63
CA HIS A 124 -21.86 -6.43 2.00
C HIS A 124 -22.69 -6.74 0.75
N ALA A 125 -23.39 -7.87 0.79
CA ALA A 125 -24.46 -8.15 -0.15
C ALA A 125 -25.67 -7.24 0.12
N CYS A 126 -26.61 -7.19 -0.82
CA CYS A 126 -27.90 -6.55 -0.58
C CYS A 126 -28.73 -7.35 0.43
N ASP A 127 -29.37 -6.66 1.37
CA ASP A 127 -30.32 -7.19 2.33
C ASP A 127 -31.56 -6.28 2.47
N GLU A 128 -32.47 -6.57 3.41
CA GLU A 128 -33.71 -5.82 3.60
C GLU A 128 -33.50 -4.34 3.97
N THR A 129 -32.32 -4.00 4.51
CA THR A 129 -31.97 -2.69 5.08
C THR A 129 -30.84 -1.97 4.33
N HIS A 130 -30.03 -2.71 3.58
CA HIS A 130 -28.83 -2.22 2.90
C HIS A 130 -28.81 -2.71 1.45
N GLY A 131 -28.66 -1.80 0.48
CA GLY A 131 -28.68 -2.13 -0.96
C GLY A 131 -27.47 -2.93 -1.48
N GLY A 132 -26.50 -3.21 -0.61
CA GLY A 132 -25.22 -3.84 -0.93
C GLY A 132 -24.14 -2.84 -1.34
N ASP A 133 -22.89 -3.26 -1.25
CA ASP A 133 -21.75 -2.44 -1.66
C ASP A 133 -21.62 -2.39 -3.18
N LEU A 134 -21.39 -1.19 -3.73
CA LEU A 134 -21.18 -0.98 -5.16
C LEU A 134 -19.70 -1.19 -5.53
N VAL A 135 -19.34 -2.43 -5.86
CA VAL A 135 -17.96 -2.81 -6.20
C VAL A 135 -17.74 -2.75 -7.71
N TYR A 136 -16.83 -1.86 -8.15
CA TYR A 136 -16.43 -1.72 -9.55
C TYR A 136 -15.27 -2.67 -9.87
N PHE A 137 -15.60 -3.93 -10.15
CA PHE A 137 -14.62 -4.96 -10.47
C PHE A 137 -13.81 -4.64 -11.73
N GLN A 138 -12.52 -5.00 -11.70
CA GLN A 138 -11.67 -4.94 -12.89
C GLN A 138 -12.17 -5.97 -13.92
N GLY A 139 -12.55 -5.53 -15.12
CA GLY A 139 -13.16 -6.40 -16.14
C GLY A 139 -12.30 -7.61 -16.56
N HIS A 140 -10.98 -7.46 -16.57
CA HIS A 140 -10.04 -8.56 -16.89
C HIS A 140 -9.88 -9.59 -15.76
N SER A 141 -10.45 -9.33 -14.58
CA SER A 141 -10.43 -10.23 -13.43
C SER A 141 -11.80 -10.88 -13.22
N SER A 142 -12.58 -10.99 -14.30
CA SER A 142 -13.92 -11.60 -14.31
C SER A 142 -13.94 -13.14 -14.23
N PRO A 143 -12.95 -13.90 -14.75
CA PRO A 143 -12.87 -15.34 -14.51
C PRO A 143 -12.45 -15.62 -13.07
#